data_AF-A0A1M5TNU5-F1
#
_entry.id   AF-A0A1M5TNU5-F1
#
_cell.length_a   1.000
_cell.length_b   1.000
_cell.length_c   1.000
_cell.angle_alpha   90.00
_cell.angle_beta   90.00
_cell.angle_gamma   90.00
#
_symmetry.space_group_name_H-M   'P 1'
#
loop_
_entity.id
_entity.type
_entity.pdbx_description
1 polymer ?
#
loop_
_entity_poly.entity_id
_entity_poly.type
_entity_poly.pdbx_seq_one_letter_code
_entity_poly.pdbx_strand_id
1 'polypeptide(L)'
;MVLLVTSASGANGAGYGKLLSFSEDGEPLGPFSEDARIVDPRGLGVDGALLFVNSGMNRILALDGKGRVVRDSGAIARLNPGGGNFGPDGRYYVGLRAARTVMAFAPTLDGPGDPVLPSAVVPFPRGFAFDQDDALFLASGIGPGGEGDNTILAFGPERRIKSSWKVEDPELSPLDLAIAPNGNVVVGSEHPFGAPDAVTTIREYDRTDGRLVRVLAPGRGIGFRKPRGLRFGPDGKFYCVAQDEVVVFDFVSGKCLGAVVRLPGLNGQAVIFFA
;
A
#
# COMPACT_ATOMS: atom_id res chain seq x y z
N MET A 1 16.47 11.14 -7.37
CA MET A 1 15.07 10.89 -6.94
C MET A 1 15.13 10.35 -5.51
N VAL A 2 14.05 10.41 -4.74
CA VAL A 2 14.06 9.96 -3.34
C VAL A 2 13.09 8.79 -3.13
N LEU A 3 13.45 7.91 -2.20
CA LEU A 3 12.54 6.89 -1.70
C LEU A 3 11.76 7.48 -0.53
N LEU A 4 10.44 7.51 -0.63
CA LEU A 4 9.55 8.02 0.41
C LEU A 4 8.80 6.87 1.06
N VAL A 5 8.73 6.90 2.39
CA VAL A 5 8.06 5.90 3.20
C VAL A 5 7.17 6.57 4.22
N THR A 6 5.90 6.19 4.29
CA THR A 6 5.02 6.60 5.40
C THR A 6 5.24 5.68 6.59
N SER A 7 5.53 6.27 7.75
CA SER A 7 5.62 5.57 9.03
C SER A 7 4.42 5.93 9.90
N ALA A 8 3.53 4.97 10.14
CA ALA A 8 2.32 5.14 10.94
C ALA A 8 2.61 5.27 12.44
N SER A 9 1.74 5.98 13.15
CA SER A 9 1.78 6.14 14.61
C SER A 9 0.38 6.03 15.24
N GLY A 10 0.28 6.07 16.57
CA GLY A 10 -1.00 6.01 17.28
C GLY A 10 -1.79 4.72 17.03
N ALA A 11 -3.00 4.85 16.49
CA ALA A 11 -3.94 3.73 16.33
C ALA A 11 -3.42 2.61 15.39
N ASN A 12 -2.42 2.88 14.54
CA ASN A 12 -1.84 1.90 13.61
C ASN A 12 -0.44 1.41 14.02
N GLY A 13 0.07 1.82 15.19
CA GLY A 13 1.31 1.34 15.79
C GLY A 13 2.18 2.45 16.37
N ALA A 14 3.39 2.12 16.81
CA ALA A 14 4.29 3.02 17.54
C ALA A 14 5.45 3.55 16.66
N GLY A 15 5.18 3.88 15.39
CA GLY A 15 6.20 4.45 14.50
C GLY A 15 6.30 5.96 14.58
N TYR A 16 7.00 6.55 13.61
CA TYR A 16 7.37 7.97 13.63
C TYR A 16 6.20 8.93 13.39
N GLY A 17 5.10 8.47 12.77
CA GLY A 17 3.97 9.34 12.43
C GLY A 17 4.33 10.37 11.35
N LYS A 18 5.26 10.03 10.46
CA LYS A 18 5.90 10.94 9.50
C LYS A 18 5.98 10.33 8.12
N LEU A 19 6.06 11.19 7.11
CA LEU A 19 6.53 10.85 5.78
C LEU A 19 8.06 11.01 5.77
N LEU A 20 8.78 9.90 5.70
CA LEU A 20 10.24 9.85 5.78
C LEU A 20 10.83 9.76 4.37
N SER A 21 11.94 10.44 4.15
CA SER A 21 12.71 10.37 2.91
C SER A 21 14.05 9.66 3.12
N PHE A 22 14.44 8.92 2.09
CA PHE A 22 15.71 8.22 2.00
C PHE A 22 16.35 8.48 0.64
N SER A 23 17.68 8.44 0.59
CA SER A 23 18.42 8.40 -0.68
C SER A 23 18.11 7.11 -1.44
N GLU A 24 18.55 7.03 -2.70
CA GLU A 24 18.40 5.82 -3.52
C GLU A 24 19.16 4.61 -2.91
N ASP A 25 20.23 4.88 -2.16
CA ASP A 25 21.00 3.88 -1.41
C ASP A 25 20.41 3.56 -0.03
N GLY A 26 19.32 4.24 0.37
CA GLY A 26 18.60 3.98 1.62
C GLY A 26 19.09 4.78 2.84
N GLU A 27 19.97 5.76 2.64
CA GLU A 27 20.41 6.64 3.73
C GLU A 27 19.27 7.59 4.15
N PRO A 28 19.00 7.76 5.46
CA PRO A 28 17.92 8.62 5.93
C PRO A 28 18.22 10.09 5.64
N LEU A 29 17.26 10.77 5.00
CA LEU A 29 17.33 12.21 4.71
C LEU A 29 16.45 13.05 5.65
N GLY A 30 15.72 12.38 6.56
CA GLY A 30 14.80 13.00 7.51
C GLY A 30 13.34 12.98 7.03
N PRO A 31 12.45 13.76 7.65
CA PRO A 31 11.09 13.91 7.17
C PRO A 31 11.05 14.66 5.83
N PHE A 32 10.27 14.17 4.87
CA PHE A 32 10.05 14.87 3.60
C PHE A 32 9.24 16.15 3.80
N SER A 33 8.40 16.20 4.83
CA SER A 33 7.58 17.36 5.18
C SER A 33 7.36 17.43 6.69
N GLU A 34 7.36 18.65 7.22
CA GLU A 34 7.04 18.95 8.62
C GLU A 34 5.62 19.48 8.82
N ASP A 35 4.78 19.42 7.79
CA ASP A 35 3.40 19.90 7.88
C ASP A 35 2.63 19.09 8.93
N ALA A 36 2.10 19.79 9.94
CA ALA A 36 1.40 19.18 11.08
C ALA A 36 0.13 18.42 10.69
N ARG A 37 -0.38 18.59 9.45
CA ARG A 37 -1.53 17.84 8.93
C ARG A 37 -1.17 16.41 8.50
N ILE A 38 0.12 16.08 8.39
CA ILE A 38 0.59 14.73 8.09
C ILE A 38 0.74 13.97 9.42
N VAL A 39 -0.33 13.31 9.84
CA VAL A 39 -0.39 12.53 11.08
C VAL A 39 -0.75 11.10 10.73
N ASP A 40 -0.06 10.12 11.31
CA ASP A 40 -0.28 8.69 11.04
C ASP A 40 -0.48 8.39 9.53
N PRO A 41 0.50 8.77 8.67
CA PRO A 41 0.32 8.71 7.22
C PRO A 41 0.31 7.25 6.73
N ARG A 42 -0.48 6.99 5.67
CA ARG A 42 -0.73 5.64 5.16
C ARG A 42 -0.49 5.53 3.65
N GLY A 43 -1.52 5.56 2.82
CA GLY A 43 -1.39 5.45 1.36
C GLY A 43 -0.61 6.62 0.73
N LEU A 44 0.09 6.32 -0.36
CA LEU A 44 0.85 7.26 -1.18
C LEU A 44 0.47 7.10 -2.66
N GLY A 45 0.46 8.20 -3.41
CA GLY A 45 0.36 8.18 -4.88
C GLY A 45 1.16 9.31 -5.51
N VAL A 46 1.51 9.19 -6.78
CA VAL A 46 2.20 10.26 -7.52
C VAL A 46 1.44 10.54 -8.80
N ASP A 47 1.20 11.82 -9.07
CA ASP A 47 0.64 12.34 -10.31
C ASP A 47 1.46 13.55 -10.76
N GLY A 48 2.22 13.37 -11.86
CA GLY A 48 3.20 14.35 -12.32
C GLY A 48 4.20 14.73 -11.23
N ALA A 49 4.22 16.02 -10.89
CA ALA A 49 5.13 16.60 -9.89
C ALA A 49 4.53 16.65 -8.46
N LEU A 50 3.39 15.98 -8.24
CA LEU A 50 2.70 16.00 -6.95
C LEU A 50 2.69 14.62 -6.30
N LEU A 51 3.01 14.61 -5.00
CA LEU A 51 2.90 13.45 -4.13
C LEU A 51 1.60 13.54 -3.32
N PHE A 52 0.75 12.55 -3.43
CA PHE A 52 -0.48 12.41 -2.66
C PHE A 52 -0.22 11.55 -1.42
N VAL A 53 -0.73 11.99 -0.27
CA VAL A 53 -0.56 11.34 1.02
C VAL A 53 -1.90 11.24 1.73
N ASN A 54 -2.25 10.04 2.15
CA ASN A 54 -3.39 9.79 3.03
C ASN A 54 -3.00 10.05 4.48
N SER A 55 -3.63 11.04 5.12
CA SER A 55 -3.40 11.39 6.52
C SER A 55 -4.44 10.75 7.44
N GLY A 56 -3.98 10.28 8.59
CA GLY A 56 -4.80 9.80 9.70
C GLY A 56 -5.75 10.85 10.27
N MET A 57 -5.58 12.14 9.94
CA MET A 57 -6.56 13.21 10.21
C MET A 57 -7.78 13.18 9.27
N ASN A 58 -8.06 12.02 8.66
CA ASN A 58 -9.15 11.81 7.72
C ASN A 58 -9.14 12.78 6.53
N ARG A 59 -7.98 12.98 5.91
CA ARG A 59 -7.81 13.88 4.77
C ARG A 59 -6.78 13.35 3.79
N ILE A 60 -6.77 13.92 2.59
CA ILE A 60 -5.79 13.69 1.55
C ILE A 60 -5.02 14.99 1.34
N LEU A 61 -3.70 14.91 1.26
CA LEU A 61 -2.82 16.04 0.99
C LEU A 61 -2.07 15.78 -0.31
N ALA A 62 -1.88 16.81 -1.14
CA ALA A 62 -0.90 16.77 -2.24
C ALA A 62 0.26 17.71 -1.94
N LEU A 63 1.49 17.20 -2.06
CA LEU A 63 2.73 17.89 -1.78
C LEU A 63 3.52 18.11 -3.06
N ASP A 64 4.27 19.20 -3.14
CA ASP A 64 5.26 19.40 -4.20
C ASP A 64 6.60 18.69 -3.93
N GLY A 65 7.54 18.77 -4.87
CA GLY A 65 8.91 18.21 -4.76
C GLY A 65 9.74 18.76 -3.59
N LYS A 66 9.27 19.78 -2.87
CA LYS A 66 9.91 20.34 -1.67
C LYS A 66 9.16 19.95 -0.38
N GLY A 67 8.19 19.04 -0.48
CA GLY A 67 7.37 18.59 0.64
C GLY A 67 6.36 19.63 1.14
N ARG A 68 6.09 20.69 0.37
CA ARG A 68 5.08 21.70 0.75
C ARG A 68 3.71 21.22 0.32
N VAL A 69 2.74 21.26 1.23
CA VAL A 69 1.35 20.96 0.90
C VAL A 69 0.80 22.04 -0.03
N VAL A 70 0.37 21.65 -1.22
CA VAL A 70 -0.22 22.52 -2.25
C VAL A 70 -1.69 22.24 -2.49
N ARG A 71 -2.20 21.08 -2.06
CA ARG A 71 -3.64 20.75 -2.05
C ARG A 71 -4.00 20.02 -0.76
N ASP A 72 -5.18 20.28 -0.24
CA ASP A 72 -5.73 19.65 0.97
C ASP A 72 -7.23 19.43 0.75
N SER A 73 -7.69 18.20 0.87
CA SER A 73 -9.12 17.88 0.74
C SER A 73 -9.97 18.44 1.88
N GLY A 74 -9.34 18.95 2.94
CA GLY A 74 -9.99 19.13 4.23
C GLY A 74 -10.29 17.79 4.91
N ALA A 75 -10.75 17.85 6.16
CA ALA A 75 -11.17 16.66 6.88
C ALA A 75 -12.50 16.12 6.31
N ILE A 76 -12.49 14.85 5.92
CA ILE A 76 -13.64 14.14 5.37
C ILE A 76 -14.15 13.15 6.43
N ALA A 77 -15.42 13.32 6.82
CA ALA A 77 -16.03 12.48 7.85
C ALA A 77 -15.96 10.99 7.47
N ARG A 78 -15.50 10.17 8.43
CA ARG A 78 -15.34 8.71 8.28
C ARG A 78 -14.45 8.25 7.12
N LEU A 79 -13.55 9.10 6.60
CA LEU A 79 -12.62 8.66 5.54
C LEU A 79 -11.79 7.46 6.01
N ASN A 80 -11.19 7.55 7.20
CA ASN A 80 -10.28 6.55 7.78
C ASN A 80 -9.39 5.92 6.69
N PRO A 81 -8.59 6.76 6.00
CA PRO A 81 -8.00 6.37 4.73
C PRO A 81 -6.93 5.30 4.96
N GLY A 82 -6.89 4.28 4.10
CA GLY A 82 -5.88 3.23 4.06
C GLY A 82 -4.88 3.46 2.93
N GLY A 83 -4.74 2.47 2.05
CA GLY A 83 -3.94 2.57 0.82
C GLY A 83 -4.43 3.68 -0.11
N GLY A 84 -3.56 4.11 -1.01
CA GLY A 84 -3.83 5.13 -2.00
C GLY A 84 -3.13 4.78 -3.31
N ASN A 85 -3.77 5.02 -4.44
CA ASN A 85 -3.21 4.78 -5.77
C ASN A 85 -3.95 5.63 -6.80
N PHE A 86 -3.27 6.01 -7.88
CA PHE A 86 -3.95 6.56 -9.05
C PHE A 86 -4.57 5.43 -9.87
N GLY A 87 -5.81 5.62 -10.30
CA GLY A 87 -6.48 4.72 -11.23
C GLY A 87 -6.18 5.07 -12.69
N PRO A 88 -6.60 4.21 -13.64
CA PRO A 88 -6.39 4.43 -15.07
C PRO A 88 -7.13 5.65 -15.64
N ASP A 89 -8.13 6.17 -14.91
CA ASP A 89 -8.86 7.40 -15.24
C ASP A 89 -8.19 8.68 -14.71
N GLY A 90 -7.00 8.55 -14.09
CA GLY A 90 -6.24 9.66 -13.54
C GLY A 90 -6.77 10.21 -12.21
N ARG A 91 -7.81 9.60 -11.61
CA ARG A 91 -8.27 9.98 -10.27
C ARG A 91 -7.42 9.32 -9.19
N TYR A 92 -7.40 9.94 -8.01
CA TYR A 92 -6.73 9.37 -6.85
C TYR A 92 -7.71 8.52 -6.03
N TYR A 93 -7.46 7.23 -5.95
CA TYR A 93 -8.27 6.26 -5.23
C TYR A 93 -7.73 6.08 -3.82
N VAL A 94 -8.64 5.89 -2.87
CA VAL A 94 -8.34 5.72 -1.45
C VAL A 94 -9.17 4.55 -0.92
N GLY A 95 -8.51 3.64 -0.20
CA GLY A 95 -9.20 2.62 0.59
C GLY A 95 -9.82 3.26 1.82
N LEU A 96 -11.11 3.06 2.05
CA LEU A 96 -11.85 3.57 3.20
C LEU A 96 -12.05 2.43 4.20
N ARG A 97 -11.27 2.42 5.29
CA ARG A 97 -11.38 1.34 6.29
C ARG A 97 -12.72 1.35 7.03
N ALA A 98 -13.25 2.55 7.34
CA ALA A 98 -14.51 2.68 8.06
C ALA A 98 -15.74 2.30 7.21
N ALA A 99 -15.76 2.71 5.93
CA ALA A 99 -16.83 2.31 5.00
C ALA A 99 -16.58 0.94 4.35
N ARG A 100 -15.39 0.37 4.57
CA ARG A 100 -14.93 -0.92 4.06
C ARG A 100 -15.08 -1.04 2.54
N THR A 101 -14.51 -0.07 1.83
CA THR A 101 -14.67 0.10 0.38
C THR A 101 -13.54 0.95 -0.21
N VAL A 102 -13.62 1.30 -1.49
CA VAL A 102 -12.72 2.24 -2.19
C VAL A 102 -13.52 3.43 -2.72
N MET A 103 -12.95 4.62 -2.61
CA MET A 103 -13.50 5.88 -3.12
C MET A 103 -12.46 6.57 -4.00
N ALA A 104 -12.89 7.27 -5.04
CA ALA A 104 -12.03 8.03 -5.93
C ALA A 104 -12.21 9.53 -5.69
N PHE A 105 -11.15 10.30 -5.90
CA PHE A 105 -11.12 11.75 -5.74
C PHE A 105 -10.51 12.38 -6.98
N ALA A 106 -11.05 13.53 -7.39
CA ALA A 106 -10.40 14.36 -8.39
C ALA A 106 -9.00 14.77 -7.88
N PRO A 107 -7.95 14.79 -8.73
CA PRO A 107 -6.60 15.16 -8.30
C PRO A 107 -6.49 16.59 -7.75
N THR A 108 -7.45 17.45 -8.09
CA THR A 108 -7.60 18.81 -7.56
C THR A 108 -7.92 18.83 -6.06
N LEU A 109 -8.51 17.76 -5.51
CA LEU A 109 -8.96 17.64 -4.12
C LEU A 109 -9.93 18.75 -3.66
N ASP A 110 -10.63 19.39 -4.59
CA ASP A 110 -11.56 20.51 -4.34
C ASP A 110 -13.04 20.10 -4.28
N GLY A 111 -13.33 18.80 -4.43
CA GLY A 111 -14.68 18.25 -4.47
C GLY A 111 -14.86 17.03 -3.56
N PRO A 112 -16.11 16.53 -3.45
CA PRO A 112 -16.38 15.28 -2.76
C PRO A 112 -15.73 14.09 -3.48
N GLY A 113 -15.54 12.99 -2.75
CA GLY A 113 -15.11 11.73 -3.36
C GLY A 113 -16.29 10.97 -3.98
N ASP A 114 -16.02 10.25 -5.05
CA ASP A 114 -16.97 9.39 -5.76
C ASP A 114 -16.86 7.95 -5.26
N PRO A 115 -17.97 7.32 -4.81
CA PRO A 115 -17.97 5.90 -4.50
C PRO A 115 -17.63 5.06 -5.74
N VAL A 116 -16.62 4.19 -5.63
CA VAL A 116 -16.19 3.30 -6.72
C VAL A 116 -16.83 1.92 -6.58
N LEU A 117 -16.96 1.47 -5.33
CA LEU A 117 -17.58 0.22 -4.95
C LEU A 117 -18.67 0.49 -3.90
N PRO A 118 -19.66 -0.41 -3.74
CA PRO A 118 -20.57 -0.35 -2.60
C PRO A 118 -19.82 -0.33 -1.27
N SER A 119 -20.44 0.25 -0.23
CA SER A 119 -19.90 0.13 1.13
C SER A 119 -19.97 -1.33 1.62
N ALA A 120 -19.10 -1.70 2.55
CA ALA A 120 -19.05 -3.06 3.11
C ALA A 120 -18.78 -4.17 2.09
N VAL A 121 -18.02 -3.87 1.03
CA VAL A 121 -17.66 -4.85 0.01
C VAL A 121 -16.67 -5.90 0.53
N VAL A 122 -15.88 -5.55 1.54
CA VAL A 122 -15.00 -6.45 2.28
C VAL A 122 -15.12 -6.20 3.78
N PRO A 123 -14.70 -7.12 4.67
CA PRO A 123 -14.66 -6.87 6.10
C PRO A 123 -13.59 -5.85 6.53
N PHE A 124 -12.38 -5.89 5.94
CA PHE A 124 -11.30 -4.97 6.30
C PHE A 124 -10.38 -4.66 5.10
N PRO A 125 -10.56 -3.52 4.41
CA PRO A 125 -9.76 -3.23 3.21
C PRO A 125 -8.31 -2.90 3.58
N ARG A 126 -7.39 -3.53 2.84
CA ARG A 126 -5.93 -3.36 2.94
C ARG A 126 -5.41 -2.60 1.71
N GLY A 127 -4.55 -3.25 0.93
CA GLY A 127 -4.04 -2.76 -0.34
C GLY A 127 -5.04 -2.95 -1.48
N PHE A 128 -4.90 -2.12 -2.50
CA PHE A 128 -5.60 -2.30 -3.76
C PHE A 128 -4.77 -1.74 -4.92
N ALA A 129 -4.98 -2.24 -6.12
CA ALA A 129 -4.32 -1.79 -7.32
C ALA A 129 -5.19 -2.06 -8.56
N PHE A 130 -4.88 -1.34 -9.64
CA PHE A 130 -5.48 -1.54 -10.96
C PHE A 130 -4.48 -2.24 -11.85
N ASP A 131 -4.95 -3.20 -12.65
CA ASP A 131 -4.16 -3.69 -13.77
C ASP A 131 -4.36 -2.84 -15.03
N GLN A 132 -3.66 -3.22 -16.10
CA GLN A 132 -3.72 -2.59 -17.41
C GLN A 132 -5.09 -2.71 -18.10
N ASP A 133 -5.95 -3.62 -17.64
CA ASP A 133 -7.28 -3.89 -18.18
C ASP A 133 -8.36 -3.16 -17.34
N ASP A 134 -7.98 -2.22 -16.47
CA ASP A 134 -8.85 -1.52 -15.49
C ASP A 134 -9.58 -2.48 -14.53
N ALA A 135 -9.02 -3.66 -14.29
CA ALA A 135 -9.49 -4.51 -13.20
C ALA A 135 -8.94 -4.00 -11.87
N LEU A 136 -9.83 -3.82 -10.89
CA LEU A 136 -9.47 -3.44 -9.52
C LEU A 136 -9.32 -4.69 -8.66
N PHE A 137 -8.18 -4.85 -8.02
CA PHE A 137 -7.93 -5.88 -7.02
C PHE A 137 -7.92 -5.25 -5.63
N LEU A 138 -8.69 -5.79 -4.69
CA LEU A 138 -8.81 -5.31 -3.32
C LEU A 138 -8.52 -6.43 -2.34
N ALA A 139 -7.44 -6.29 -1.58
CA ALA A 139 -7.13 -7.19 -0.48
C ALA A 139 -8.00 -6.89 0.74
N SER A 140 -8.44 -7.95 1.40
CA SER A 140 -9.04 -7.91 2.72
C SER A 140 -8.38 -8.95 3.61
N GLY A 141 -7.56 -8.48 4.54
CA GLY A 141 -6.83 -9.31 5.49
C GLY A 141 -7.19 -8.94 6.92
N ILE A 142 -6.89 -9.83 7.86
CA ILE A 142 -7.20 -9.60 9.28
C ILE A 142 -6.61 -8.28 9.76
N GLY A 143 -7.46 -7.41 10.30
CA GLY A 143 -7.12 -6.12 10.89
C GLY A 143 -6.73 -6.25 12.36
N PRO A 144 -6.24 -5.17 13.00
CA PRO A 144 -5.88 -5.18 14.42
C PRO A 144 -7.04 -5.53 15.37
N GLY A 145 -8.29 -5.28 14.97
CA GLY A 145 -9.48 -5.66 15.73
C GLY A 145 -10.00 -7.07 15.43
N GLY A 146 -9.30 -7.84 14.59
CA GLY A 146 -9.69 -9.18 14.17
C GLY A 146 -10.68 -9.22 12.99
N GLU A 147 -11.13 -8.08 12.47
CA GLU A 147 -11.99 -8.03 11.30
C GLU A 147 -11.20 -8.37 10.03
N GLY A 148 -11.75 -9.18 9.13
CA GLY A 148 -11.06 -9.60 7.91
C GLY A 148 -11.42 -11.04 7.55
N ASP A 149 -11.05 -11.45 6.35
CA ASP A 149 -11.41 -12.75 5.78
C ASP A 149 -10.29 -13.36 4.92
N ASN A 150 -9.10 -12.74 4.88
CA ASN A 150 -7.93 -13.19 4.14
C ASN A 150 -8.24 -13.52 2.67
N THR A 151 -8.89 -12.58 1.99
CA THR A 151 -9.28 -12.71 0.58
C THR A 151 -8.72 -11.58 -0.27
N ILE A 152 -8.78 -11.78 -1.59
CA ILE A 152 -8.58 -10.73 -2.58
C ILE A 152 -9.78 -10.79 -3.52
N LEU A 153 -10.53 -9.69 -3.59
CA LEU A 153 -11.61 -9.53 -4.55
C LEU A 153 -11.07 -8.86 -5.80
N ALA A 154 -11.38 -9.43 -6.97
CA ALA A 154 -11.16 -8.80 -8.26
C ALA A 154 -12.47 -8.23 -8.80
N PHE A 155 -12.42 -7.03 -9.33
CA PHE A 155 -13.53 -6.36 -10.01
C PHE A 155 -13.12 -6.01 -11.43
N GLY A 156 -13.97 -6.26 -12.42
CA GLY A 156 -13.72 -5.78 -13.78
C GLY A 156 -13.83 -4.24 -13.90
N PRO A 157 -13.68 -3.71 -15.13
CA PRO A 157 -13.84 -2.28 -15.42
C PRO A 157 -15.17 -1.70 -14.96
N GLU A 158 -16.25 -2.48 -15.11
CA GLU A 158 -17.59 -2.12 -14.66
C GLU A 158 -17.82 -2.28 -13.14
N ARG A 159 -16.75 -2.51 -12.36
CA ARG A 159 -16.78 -2.64 -10.89
C ARG A 159 -17.70 -3.76 -10.38
N ARG A 160 -17.92 -4.78 -11.21
CA ARG A 160 -18.57 -6.04 -10.84
C ARG A 160 -17.51 -7.07 -10.47
N ILE A 161 -17.81 -7.92 -9.49
CA ILE A 161 -16.92 -9.01 -9.06
C ILE A 161 -16.61 -9.91 -10.27
N LYS A 162 -15.32 -10.14 -10.51
CA LYS A 162 -14.79 -11.04 -11.54
C LYS A 162 -14.63 -12.44 -10.93
N SER A 163 -15.69 -13.23 -10.93
CA SER A 163 -15.72 -14.56 -10.29
C SER A 163 -14.75 -15.58 -10.90
N SER A 164 -14.27 -15.35 -12.12
CA SER A 164 -13.28 -16.21 -12.78
C SER A 164 -11.87 -16.06 -12.22
N TRP A 165 -11.61 -15.03 -11.41
CA TRP A 165 -10.32 -14.80 -10.75
C TRP A 165 -10.52 -14.94 -9.25
N LYS A 166 -9.88 -15.95 -8.64
CA LYS A 166 -10.06 -16.27 -7.23
C LYS A 166 -8.79 -16.84 -6.64
N VAL A 167 -8.42 -16.35 -5.46
CA VAL A 167 -7.30 -16.91 -4.70
C VAL A 167 -7.79 -18.04 -3.79
N GLU A 168 -7.18 -19.21 -3.96
CA GLU A 168 -7.35 -20.37 -3.08
C GLU A 168 -6.00 -20.69 -2.44
N ASP A 169 -5.66 -19.93 -1.40
CA ASP A 169 -4.39 -20.03 -0.69
C ASP A 169 -4.66 -19.93 0.83
N PRO A 170 -4.58 -21.05 1.56
CA PRO A 170 -4.87 -21.07 3.00
C PRO A 170 -3.85 -20.29 3.84
N GLU A 171 -2.66 -20.02 3.30
CA GLU A 171 -1.59 -19.27 3.98
C GLU A 171 -1.60 -17.78 3.60
N LEU A 172 -2.57 -17.33 2.81
CA LEU A 172 -2.77 -15.92 2.52
C LEU A 172 -3.25 -15.19 3.79
N SER A 173 -2.65 -14.03 4.04
CA SER A 173 -3.06 -13.06 5.06
C SER A 173 -2.58 -11.67 4.63
N PRO A 174 -3.34 -11.01 3.73
CA PRO A 174 -2.82 -9.92 2.92
C PRO A 174 -2.76 -8.61 3.70
N LEU A 175 -1.67 -7.87 3.53
CA LEU A 175 -1.44 -6.56 4.17
C LEU A 175 -1.39 -5.42 3.16
N ASP A 176 -0.94 -5.70 1.94
CA ASP A 176 -0.94 -4.79 0.80
C ASP A 176 -0.84 -5.59 -0.51
N LEU A 177 -1.13 -4.97 -1.66
CA LEU A 177 -0.93 -5.59 -2.98
C LEU A 177 -0.48 -4.58 -4.04
N ALA A 178 0.17 -5.08 -5.09
CA ALA A 178 0.57 -4.33 -6.27
C ALA A 178 0.44 -5.20 -7.52
N ILE A 179 0.37 -4.57 -8.70
CA ILE A 179 0.43 -5.27 -9.98
C ILE A 179 1.87 -5.28 -10.48
N ALA A 180 2.39 -6.46 -10.78
CA ALA A 180 3.71 -6.65 -11.32
C ALA A 180 3.80 -6.30 -12.82
N PRO A 181 5.02 -6.07 -13.36
CA PRO A 181 5.20 -5.80 -14.80
C PRO A 181 4.68 -6.90 -15.73
N ASN A 182 4.59 -8.15 -15.25
CA ASN A 182 3.99 -9.27 -15.98
C ASN A 182 2.44 -9.31 -15.86
N GLY A 183 1.84 -8.35 -15.16
CA GLY A 183 0.41 -8.24 -14.91
C GLY A 183 -0.09 -9.05 -13.71
N ASN A 184 0.75 -9.86 -13.06
CA ASN A 184 0.36 -10.68 -11.92
C ASN A 184 0.10 -9.83 -10.67
N VAL A 185 -0.72 -10.36 -9.76
CA VAL A 185 -1.03 -9.72 -8.48
C VAL A 185 0.01 -10.16 -7.46
N VAL A 186 0.75 -9.21 -6.90
CA VAL A 186 1.79 -9.44 -5.89
C VAL A 186 1.31 -8.91 -4.54
N VAL A 187 1.47 -9.70 -3.49
CA VAL A 187 0.80 -9.49 -2.21
C VAL A 187 1.79 -9.65 -1.06
N GLY A 188 1.87 -8.66 -0.18
CA GLY A 188 2.56 -8.78 1.10
C GLY A 188 1.67 -9.54 2.08
N SER A 189 2.16 -10.65 2.62
CA SER A 189 1.38 -11.55 3.48
C SER A 189 2.08 -11.81 4.80
N GLU A 190 1.33 -11.85 5.90
CA GLU A 190 1.80 -12.23 7.24
C GLU A 190 0.80 -13.20 7.86
N HIS A 191 1.11 -14.49 7.87
CA HIS A 191 0.17 -15.53 8.26
C HIS A 191 0.68 -16.36 9.45
N PRO A 192 -0.12 -16.52 10.53
CA PRO A 192 -1.32 -15.73 10.85
C PRO A 192 -0.97 -14.28 11.19
N PHE A 193 -1.86 -13.33 10.88
CA PHE A 193 -1.60 -11.91 11.14
C PHE A 193 -1.32 -11.64 12.64
N GLY A 194 -0.22 -10.97 12.94
CA GLY A 194 0.15 -10.56 14.29
C GLY A 194 0.58 -11.69 15.25
N ALA A 195 0.65 -12.94 14.80
CA ALA A 195 1.13 -14.05 15.63
C ALA A 195 2.65 -13.96 15.87
N PRO A 196 3.17 -14.40 17.03
CA PRO A 196 4.62 -14.40 17.30
C PRO A 196 5.45 -15.24 16.33
N ASP A 197 4.84 -16.30 15.79
CA ASP A 197 5.39 -17.25 14.83
C ASP A 197 4.90 -17.01 13.39
N ALA A 198 4.29 -15.84 13.12
CA ALA A 198 3.78 -15.49 11.81
C ALA A 198 4.87 -15.59 10.74
N VAL A 199 4.51 -16.21 9.61
CA VAL A 199 5.37 -16.28 8.43
C VAL A 199 5.05 -15.13 7.50
N THR A 200 6.06 -14.32 7.20
CA THR A 200 5.95 -13.20 6.28
C THR A 200 6.52 -13.55 4.91
N THR A 201 5.73 -13.25 3.88
CA THR A 201 6.02 -13.63 2.51
C THR A 201 5.57 -12.54 1.55
N ILE A 202 6.16 -12.55 0.37
CA ILE A 202 5.55 -11.95 -0.81
C ILE A 202 4.97 -13.09 -1.64
N ARG A 203 3.69 -13.01 -2.01
CA ARG A 203 2.99 -14.04 -2.80
C ARG A 203 2.62 -13.46 -4.15
N GLU A 204 2.87 -14.21 -5.22
CA GLU A 204 2.50 -13.84 -6.58
C GLU A 204 1.39 -14.75 -7.09
N TYR A 205 0.30 -14.14 -7.56
CA TYR A 205 -0.86 -14.83 -8.12
C TYR A 205 -1.03 -14.50 -9.60
N ASP A 206 -1.38 -15.51 -10.39
CA ASP A 206 -1.54 -15.39 -11.84
C ASP A 206 -2.68 -14.40 -12.17
N ARG A 207 -2.43 -13.50 -13.13
CA ARG A 207 -3.42 -12.49 -13.56
C ARG A 207 -4.70 -13.07 -14.16
N THR A 208 -4.67 -14.31 -14.62
CA THR A 208 -5.74 -14.94 -15.37
C THR A 208 -6.79 -15.52 -14.44
N ASP A 209 -6.37 -16.30 -13.44
CA ASP A 209 -7.25 -17.12 -12.61
C ASP A 209 -7.04 -16.95 -11.09
N GLY A 210 -5.95 -16.29 -10.65
CA GLY A 210 -5.64 -16.09 -9.23
C GLY A 210 -4.89 -17.26 -8.58
N ARG A 211 -4.43 -18.25 -9.37
CA ARG A 211 -3.60 -19.35 -8.86
C ARG A 211 -2.26 -18.83 -8.36
N LEU A 212 -1.79 -19.35 -7.24
CA LEU A 212 -0.44 -19.06 -6.72
C LEU A 212 0.63 -19.50 -7.73
N VAL A 213 1.46 -18.54 -8.14
CA VAL A 213 2.59 -18.76 -9.05
C VAL A 213 3.84 -19.13 -8.24
N ARG A 214 4.15 -18.33 -7.22
CA ARG A 214 5.29 -18.56 -6.32
C ARG A 214 5.18 -17.73 -5.05
N VAL A 215 6.04 -18.07 -4.08
CA VAL A 215 6.24 -17.34 -2.84
C VAL A 215 7.69 -16.88 -2.79
N LEU A 216 7.90 -15.57 -2.60
CA LEU A 216 9.21 -14.99 -2.32
C LEU A 216 9.33 -14.82 -0.80
N ALA A 217 10.36 -15.45 -0.23
CA ALA A 217 10.69 -15.30 1.17
C ALA A 217 11.89 -14.36 1.34
N PRO A 218 11.91 -13.53 2.40
CA PRO A 218 13.10 -12.78 2.77
C PRO A 218 14.24 -13.76 3.09
N GLY A 219 15.49 -13.33 2.88
CA GLY A 219 16.66 -14.09 3.30
C GLY A 219 16.72 -14.32 4.81
N ARG A 220 17.44 -15.35 5.26
CA ARG A 220 17.67 -15.60 6.70
C ARG A 220 18.32 -14.36 7.35
N GLY A 221 17.81 -13.97 8.52
CA GLY A 221 18.34 -12.83 9.30
C GLY A 221 17.76 -11.46 8.94
N ILE A 222 16.82 -11.40 7.99
CA ILE A 222 16.05 -10.18 7.70
C ILE A 222 14.84 -10.13 8.63
N GLY A 223 14.62 -8.97 9.28
CA GLY A 223 13.57 -8.74 10.27
C GLY A 223 12.18 -8.56 9.67
N PHE A 224 11.88 -9.28 8.59
CA PHE A 224 10.74 -9.03 7.71
C PHE A 224 9.45 -9.32 8.45
N ARG A 225 8.83 -8.30 9.04
CA ARG A 225 7.54 -8.41 9.73
C ARG A 225 6.58 -7.38 9.21
N LYS A 226 5.29 -7.71 9.15
CA LYS A 226 4.24 -6.82 8.63
C LYS A 226 4.59 -6.23 7.26
N PRO A 227 4.89 -7.05 6.23
CA PRO A 227 5.19 -6.56 4.88
C PRO A 227 3.99 -5.83 4.31
N ARG A 228 4.08 -4.50 4.28
CA ARG A 228 3.08 -3.59 3.71
C ARG A 228 3.71 -2.93 2.48
N GLY A 229 3.15 -1.80 2.04
CA GLY A 229 3.66 -0.92 0.98
C GLY A 229 4.52 -1.62 -0.06
N LEU A 230 3.90 -2.06 -1.15
CA LEU A 230 4.58 -2.71 -2.25
C LEU A 230 4.77 -1.74 -3.42
N ARG A 231 5.97 -1.68 -3.98
CA ARG A 231 6.25 -0.82 -5.15
C ARG A 231 7.32 -1.40 -6.06
N PHE A 232 7.06 -1.38 -7.36
CA PHE A 232 8.10 -1.55 -8.36
C PHE A 232 8.83 -0.22 -8.57
N GLY A 233 10.13 -0.22 -8.38
CA GLY A 233 10.99 0.93 -8.59
C GLY A 233 11.29 1.17 -10.07
N PRO A 234 11.72 2.38 -10.42
CA PRO A 234 12.15 2.70 -11.80
C PRO A 234 13.44 1.98 -12.21
N ASP A 235 14.17 1.41 -11.25
CA ASP A 235 15.32 0.54 -11.47
C ASP A 235 14.92 -0.93 -11.77
N GLY A 236 13.61 -1.22 -11.84
CA GLY A 236 13.06 -2.54 -12.12
C GLY A 236 13.05 -3.49 -10.92
N LYS A 237 13.46 -3.04 -9.73
CA LYS A 237 13.42 -3.85 -8.52
C LYS A 237 12.08 -3.73 -7.78
N PHE A 238 11.77 -4.72 -6.95
CA PHE A 238 10.57 -4.74 -6.15
C PHE A 238 10.87 -4.40 -4.69
N TYR A 239 10.26 -3.32 -4.20
CA TYR A 239 10.44 -2.80 -2.86
C TYR A 239 9.22 -3.15 -2.01
N CYS A 240 9.49 -3.64 -0.81
CA CYS A 240 8.48 -3.86 0.22
C CYS A 240 8.90 -3.14 1.49
N VAL A 241 8.04 -2.24 1.98
CA VAL A 241 8.23 -1.69 3.32
C VAL A 241 7.69 -2.67 4.36
N ALA A 242 8.52 -3.02 5.32
CA ALA A 242 8.18 -3.84 6.45
C ALA A 242 8.37 -3.04 7.75
N GLN A 243 8.15 -3.69 8.88
CA GLN A 243 8.56 -3.16 10.17
C GLN A 243 10.09 -3.04 10.21
N ASP A 244 10.60 -1.89 10.64
CA ASP A 244 12.03 -1.56 10.83
C ASP A 244 12.89 -1.49 9.55
N GLU A 245 12.35 -1.85 8.37
CA GLU A 245 13.14 -1.95 7.15
C GLU A 245 12.35 -1.76 5.85
N VAL A 246 13.06 -1.40 4.77
CA VAL A 246 12.58 -1.55 3.39
C VAL A 246 13.43 -2.63 2.73
N VAL A 247 12.79 -3.71 2.29
CA VAL A 247 13.43 -4.87 1.66
C VAL A 247 13.26 -4.82 0.16
N VAL A 248 14.33 -5.16 -0.56
CA VAL A 248 14.37 -5.17 -2.01
C VAL A 248 14.45 -6.60 -2.51
N PHE A 249 13.71 -6.90 -3.57
CA PHE A 249 13.72 -8.16 -4.29
C PHE A 249 14.04 -7.91 -5.76
N ASP A 250 14.84 -8.81 -6.33
CA ASP A 250 14.85 -9.00 -7.77
C ASP A 250 13.60 -9.80 -8.14
N PHE A 251 12.62 -9.12 -8.74
CA PHE A 251 11.32 -9.76 -8.98
C PHE A 251 11.41 -10.86 -10.02
N VAL A 252 12.27 -10.74 -11.04
CA VAL A 252 12.37 -11.75 -12.11
C VAL A 252 12.87 -13.08 -11.54
N SER A 253 14.00 -13.07 -10.84
CA SER A 253 14.59 -14.26 -10.21
C SER A 253 13.89 -14.69 -8.91
N GLY A 254 13.16 -13.78 -8.27
CA GLY A 254 12.56 -13.99 -6.95
C GLY A 254 13.54 -13.86 -5.78
N LYS A 255 14.79 -13.44 -6.05
CA LYS A 255 15.83 -13.33 -5.03
C LYS A 255 15.60 -12.12 -4.13
N CYS A 256 15.61 -12.33 -2.81
CA CYS A 256 15.72 -11.24 -1.85
C CYS A 256 17.14 -10.63 -1.91
N LEU A 257 17.23 -9.33 -2.19
CA LEU A 257 18.49 -8.58 -2.28
C LEU A 257 18.90 -7.96 -0.95
N GLY A 258 18.04 -8.02 0.07
CA GLY A 258 18.28 -7.50 1.42
C GLY A 258 17.53 -6.20 1.68
N ALA A 259 17.68 -5.70 2.91
CA ALA A 259 17.15 -4.38 3.25
C ALA A 259 18.04 -3.26 2.73
N VAL A 260 17.44 -2.30 2.02
CA VAL A 260 18.08 -1.06 1.57
C VAL A 260 17.95 0.03 2.63
N VAL A 261 16.83 0.07 3.36
CA VAL A 261 16.65 0.94 4.53
C VAL A 261 16.59 0.07 5.77
N ARG A 262 17.32 0.46 6.83
CA ARG A 262 17.14 -0.05 8.20
C ARG A 262 16.94 1.12 9.13
N LEU A 263 15.76 1.19 9.73
CA LEU A 263 15.37 2.25 10.64
C LEU A 263 14.54 1.65 11.78
N PRO A 264 15.18 1.28 12.91
CA PRO A 264 14.47 0.73 14.07
C PRO A 264 13.35 1.67 14.56
N GLY A 265 12.14 1.15 14.70
CA GLY A 265 10.93 1.93 15.00
C GLY A 265 10.12 2.32 13.76
N LEU A 266 10.59 2.00 12.54
CA LEU A 266 9.80 2.22 11.33
C LEU A 266 8.55 1.33 11.34
N ASN A 267 7.37 1.95 11.34
CA ASN A 267 6.09 1.28 11.16
C ASN A 267 5.55 1.56 9.76
N GLY A 268 6.24 1.04 8.75
CA GLY A 268 5.95 1.28 7.35
C GLY A 268 4.51 0.96 6.94
N GLN A 269 3.92 1.80 6.10
CA GLN A 269 2.59 1.58 5.49
C GLN A 269 2.63 1.55 3.96
N ALA A 270 3.32 2.51 3.34
CA ALA A 270 3.46 2.65 1.90
C ALA A 270 4.88 3.13 1.57
N VAL A 271 5.30 2.84 0.35
CA VAL A 271 6.60 3.23 -0.22
C VAL A 271 6.40 3.70 -1.65
N ILE A 272 7.09 4.78 -2.03
CA ILE A 272 7.04 5.31 -3.40
C ILE A 272 8.34 6.04 -3.75
N PHE A 273 8.63 6.11 -5.04
CA PHE A 273 9.71 6.94 -5.57
C PHE A 273 9.15 8.28 -6.02
N PHE A 274 9.82 9.37 -5.64
CA PHE A 274 9.38 10.72 -5.97
C PHE A 274 10.56 11.62 -6.34
N ALA A 275 10.34 12.50 -7.32
CA ALA A 275 11.37 13.36 -7.90
C ALA A 275 11.22 14.81 -7.40
#